data_AF-A0A8J2NGG5-F1
#
_entry.id   AF-A0A8J2NGG5-F1
#
_cell.length_a   1.000
_cell.length_b   1.000
_cell.length_c   1.000
_cell.angle_alpha   90.00
_cell.angle_beta   90.00
_cell.angle_gamma   90.00
#
_symmetry.space_group_name_H-M   'P 1'
#
loop_
_entity.id
_entity.type
_entity.pdbx_description
1 polymer ?
#
loop_
_entity_poly.entity_id
_entity_poly.type
_entity_poly.pdbx_seq_one_letter_code
_entity_poly.pdbx_strand_id
1 'polypeptide(L)'
;MNAQPQEKTREQSIAEFEARTKKIQQDHPDVDFKSTVIEPTMNLMFDIKENLKDEDRKKHEELITLMLQNTSDPAKAEKYLWEARNYLKPHPSILKLFDDIYINKRPVPVMISQLHDAMNTKAPSAP
;
A
#
# COMPACT_ATOMS: atom_id res chain seq x y z
N MET A 1 25.72 2.23 -23.50
CA MET A 1 24.25 2.03 -23.50
C MET A 1 23.82 1.97 -22.04
N ASN A 2 23.20 3.02 -21.52
CA ASN A 2 22.63 2.98 -20.17
C ASN A 2 21.33 2.19 -20.28
N ALA A 3 21.35 0.92 -19.83
CA ALA A 3 20.12 0.19 -19.62
C ALA A 3 19.34 0.92 -18.52
N GLN A 4 18.32 1.68 -18.90
CA GLN A 4 17.27 2.04 -17.95
C GLN A 4 16.75 0.72 -17.36
N PRO A 5 16.63 0.58 -16.02
CA PRO A 5 16.03 -0.61 -15.47
C PRO A 5 14.66 -0.79 -16.12
N GLN A 6 14.46 -1.92 -16.81
CA GLN A 6 13.17 -2.23 -17.41
C GLN A 6 12.10 -2.05 -16.34
N GLU A 7 11.11 -1.19 -16.62
CA GLU A 7 9.97 -1.07 -15.73
C GLU A 7 9.30 -2.44 -15.65
N LYS A 8 9.20 -2.97 -14.42
CA LYS A 8 8.64 -4.29 -14.18
C LYS A 8 7.19 -4.29 -14.62
N THR A 9 6.75 -5.40 -15.21
CA THR A 9 5.33 -5.59 -15.51
C THR A 9 4.55 -5.79 -14.21
N ARG A 10 3.24 -5.55 -14.27
CA ARG A 10 2.32 -5.79 -13.15
C ARG A 10 2.44 -7.21 -12.59
N GLU A 11 2.51 -8.20 -13.48
CA GLU A 11 2.69 -9.62 -13.12
C GLU A 11 4.04 -9.87 -12.42
N GLN A 12 5.12 -9.26 -12.90
CA GLN A 12 6.44 -9.38 -12.27
C GLN A 12 6.44 -8.76 -10.88
N SER A 13 5.83 -7.59 -10.70
CA SER A 13 5.71 -6.94 -9.39
C SER A 13 4.86 -7.76 -8.41
N ILE A 14 3.76 -8.36 -8.87
CA ILE A 14 2.95 -9.29 -8.05
C ILE A 14 3.79 -10.49 -7.61
N ALA A 15 4.46 -11.18 -8.54
CA ALA A 15 5.26 -12.36 -8.23
C ALA A 15 6.41 -12.05 -7.25
N GLU A 16 7.06 -10.89 -7.39
CA GLU A 16 8.10 -10.46 -6.46
C GLU A 16 7.55 -10.14 -5.06
N PHE A 17 6.39 -9.50 -4.99
CA PHE A 17 5.77 -9.17 -3.71
C PHE A 17 5.24 -10.44 -3.01
N GLU A 18 4.70 -11.39 -3.76
CA GLU A 18 4.39 -12.75 -3.28
C GLU A 18 5.63 -13.43 -2.67
N ALA A 19 6.75 -13.42 -3.40
CA ALA A 19 7.99 -14.04 -2.92
C ALA A 19 8.49 -13.36 -1.62
N ARG A 20 8.41 -12.03 -1.53
CA ARG A 20 8.82 -11.26 -0.35
C ARG A 20 7.93 -11.50 0.87
N THR A 21 6.64 -11.71 0.66
CA THR A 21 5.66 -11.89 1.74
C THR A 21 5.44 -13.36 2.11
N LYS A 22 6.08 -14.31 1.42
CA LYS A 22 5.91 -15.76 1.61
C LYS A 22 5.92 -16.22 3.08
N LYS A 23 6.81 -15.66 3.91
CA LYS A 23 6.89 -16.01 5.34
C LYS A 23 5.61 -15.61 6.10
N ILE A 24 5.13 -14.38 5.88
CA ILE A 24 3.90 -13.87 6.49
C ILE A 24 2.70 -14.70 6.02
N GLN A 25 2.67 -15.09 4.74
CA GLN A 25 1.63 -15.97 4.20
C GLN A 25 1.62 -17.35 4.88
N GLN A 26 2.79 -17.90 5.23
CA GLN A 26 2.91 -19.17 5.96
C GLN A 26 2.43 -19.06 7.41
N ASP A 27 2.66 -17.91 8.06
CA ASP A 27 2.25 -17.65 9.44
C ASP A 27 0.73 -17.39 9.56
N HIS A 28 0.06 -17.09 8.44
CA HIS A 28 -1.36 -16.75 8.35
C HIS A 28 -2.06 -17.51 7.18
N PRO A 29 -2.11 -18.85 7.22
CA PRO A 29 -2.62 -19.66 6.11
C PRO A 29 -4.14 -19.52 5.86
N ASP A 30 -4.86 -18.93 6.81
CA ASP A 30 -6.29 -18.63 6.74
C ASP A 30 -6.61 -17.40 5.87
N VAL A 31 -5.59 -16.62 5.52
CA VAL A 31 -5.75 -15.40 4.72
C VAL A 31 -5.24 -15.64 3.30
N ASP A 32 -6.09 -15.39 2.30
CA ASP A 32 -5.65 -15.35 0.90
C ASP A 32 -4.92 -14.04 0.60
N PHE A 33 -3.64 -13.94 1.00
CA PHE A 33 -2.83 -12.72 0.83
C PHE A 33 -2.76 -12.28 -0.63
N LYS A 34 -2.70 -13.22 -1.57
CA LYS A 34 -2.56 -12.91 -2.99
C LYS A 34 -3.73 -12.05 -3.46
N SER A 35 -4.95 -12.55 -3.31
CA SER A 35 -6.14 -11.84 -3.82
C SER A 35 -6.58 -10.68 -2.94
N THR A 36 -6.30 -10.74 -1.62
CA THR A 36 -6.81 -9.75 -0.67
C THR A 36 -5.86 -8.59 -0.39
N VAL A 37 -4.55 -8.78 -0.57
CA VAL A 37 -3.53 -7.77 -0.25
C VAL A 37 -2.64 -7.47 -1.45
N ILE A 38 -2.03 -8.50 -2.04
CA ILE A 38 -0.93 -8.31 -3.00
C ILE A 38 -1.46 -7.77 -4.33
N GLU A 39 -2.39 -8.48 -4.96
CA GLU A 39 -2.96 -8.05 -6.24
C GLU A 39 -3.64 -6.68 -6.14
N PRO A 40 -4.51 -6.39 -5.15
CA PRO A 40 -5.11 -5.07 -4.99
C PRO A 40 -4.06 -3.96 -4.85
N THR A 41 -3.02 -4.18 -4.04
CA THR A 41 -1.97 -3.16 -3.81
C THR A 41 -1.14 -2.92 -5.07
N MET A 42 -0.72 -3.98 -5.76
CA MET A 42 0.03 -3.83 -7.02
C MET A 42 -0.83 -3.16 -8.09
N ASN A 43 -2.09 -3.59 -8.22
CA ASN A 43 -3.02 -2.99 -9.17
C ASN A 43 -3.19 -1.50 -8.91
N LEU A 44 -3.40 -1.10 -7.66
CA LEU A 44 -3.52 0.31 -7.29
C LEU A 44 -2.27 1.12 -7.69
N MET A 45 -1.07 0.62 -7.41
CA MET A 45 0.16 1.34 -7.76
C MET A 45 0.32 1.54 -9.27
N PHE A 46 0.05 0.50 -10.07
CA PHE A 46 0.11 0.62 -11.53
C PHE A 46 -1.00 1.52 -12.08
N ASP A 47 -2.24 1.36 -11.60
CA ASP A 47 -3.35 2.20 -12.02
C ASP A 47 -3.06 3.68 -11.73
N ILE A 48 -2.51 3.99 -10.55
CA ILE A 48 -2.07 5.35 -10.21
C ILE A 48 -1.00 5.83 -11.19
N LYS A 49 0.02 5.02 -11.47
CA LYS A 49 1.12 5.38 -12.36
C LYS A 49 0.65 5.65 -13.80
N GLU A 50 -0.30 4.87 -14.28
CA GLU A 50 -0.83 4.92 -15.64
C GLU A 50 -1.82 6.08 -15.84
N ASN A 51 -2.54 6.50 -14.79
CA ASN A 51 -3.65 7.44 -14.91
C ASN A 51 -3.39 8.83 -14.32
N LEU A 52 -2.52 8.96 -13.31
CA LEU A 52 -2.19 10.26 -12.74
C LEU A 52 -1.06 10.94 -13.53
N LYS A 53 -1.14 12.27 -13.60
CA LYS A 53 -0.03 13.09 -14.08
C LYS A 53 1.17 12.94 -13.15
N ASP A 54 2.38 13.04 -13.68
CA ASP A 54 3.62 12.85 -12.90
C ASP A 54 3.68 13.71 -11.62
N GLU A 55 3.19 14.95 -11.65
CA GLU A 55 3.16 15.82 -10.47
C GLU A 55 2.17 15.31 -9.40
N ASP A 56 0.94 14.98 -9.81
CA ASP A 56 -0.10 14.47 -8.91
C ASP A 56 0.28 13.10 -8.35
N ARG A 57 0.88 12.24 -9.17
CA ARG A 57 1.42 10.94 -8.75
C ARG A 57 2.47 11.13 -7.67
N LYS A 58 3.48 11.99 -7.90
CA LYS A 58 4.55 12.23 -6.93
C LYS A 58 4.01 12.75 -5.60
N LYS A 59 3.05 13.69 -5.64
CA LYS A 59 2.41 14.20 -4.41
C LYS A 59 1.60 13.12 -3.69
N HIS A 60 0.86 12.28 -4.42
CA HIS A 60 0.17 11.14 -3.84
C HIS A 60 1.16 10.18 -3.15
N GLU A 61 2.24 9.78 -3.84
CA GLU A 61 3.27 8.88 -3.30
C GLU A 61 3.99 9.47 -2.07
N GLU A 62 4.27 10.78 -2.09
CA GLU A 62 4.84 11.50 -0.94
C GLU A 62 3.90 11.46 0.26
N LEU A 63 2.61 11.72 0.07
CA LEU A 63 1.62 11.66 1.15
C LEU A 63 1.47 10.26 1.74
N ILE A 64 1.48 9.20 0.90
CA ILE A 64 1.49 7.82 1.40
C ILE A 64 2.77 7.53 2.19
N THR A 65 3.93 8.00 1.71
CA THR A 65 5.19 7.87 2.44
C THR A 65 5.14 8.57 3.80
N LEU A 66 4.60 9.79 3.85
CA LEU A 66 4.42 10.54 5.09
C LEU A 66 3.45 9.84 6.05
N MET A 67 2.36 9.25 5.53
CA MET A 67 1.44 8.43 6.31
C MET A 67 2.18 7.26 6.98
N LEU A 68 2.97 6.49 6.21
CA LEU A 68 3.72 5.34 6.71
C LEU A 68 4.81 5.72 7.74
N GLN A 69 5.46 6.87 7.55
CA GLN A 69 6.48 7.38 8.48
C GLN A 69 5.91 7.94 9.78
N ASN A 70 4.63 8.32 9.80
CA ASN A 70 3.97 8.94 10.95
C ASN A 70 2.93 8.01 11.59
N THR A 71 3.01 6.70 11.38
CA THR A 71 2.05 5.72 11.95
C THR A 71 1.98 5.72 13.49
N SER A 72 3.00 6.26 14.17
CA SER A 72 2.99 6.48 15.64
C SER A 72 2.05 7.60 16.10
N ASP A 73 1.62 8.47 15.18
CA ASP A 73 0.60 9.50 15.39
C ASP A 73 -0.57 9.24 14.41
N PRO A 74 -1.57 8.42 14.81
CA PRO A 74 -2.66 8.04 13.94
C PRO A 74 -3.44 9.22 13.36
N ALA A 75 -3.60 10.32 14.12
CA ALA A 75 -4.32 11.49 13.64
C ALA A 75 -3.55 12.23 12.54
N LYS A 76 -2.22 12.29 12.65
CA LYS A 76 -1.37 12.89 11.63
C LYS A 76 -1.27 12.00 10.38
N ALA A 77 -1.05 10.71 10.56
CA ALA A 77 -1.04 9.74 9.46
C ALA A 77 -2.38 9.67 8.72
N GLU A 78 -3.50 9.76 9.44
CA GLU A 78 -4.84 9.80 8.84
C GLU A 78 -5.01 11.03 7.94
N LYS A 79 -4.55 12.21 8.36
CA LYS A 79 -4.60 13.41 7.51
C LYS A 79 -3.87 13.18 6.18
N TYR A 80 -2.67 12.63 6.22
CA TYR A 80 -1.91 12.32 5.00
C TYR A 80 -2.64 11.31 4.11
N LEU A 81 -3.29 10.29 4.68
CA LEU A 81 -4.10 9.33 3.92
C LEU A 81 -5.27 10.02 3.20
N TRP A 82 -6.02 10.88 3.90
CA TRP A 82 -7.15 11.60 3.30
C TRP A 82 -6.70 12.62 2.24
N GLU A 83 -5.55 13.25 2.42
CA GLU A 83 -4.94 14.11 1.41
C GLU A 83 -4.50 13.31 0.17
N ALA A 84 -3.86 12.15 0.36
CA ALA A 84 -3.48 11.26 -0.74
C ALA A 84 -4.70 10.82 -1.56
N ARG A 85 -5.79 10.49 -0.87
CA ARG A 85 -7.07 10.12 -1.48
C ARG A 85 -7.66 11.22 -2.37
N ASN A 86 -7.43 12.50 -2.06
CA ASN A 86 -8.00 13.60 -2.85
C ASN A 86 -7.49 13.62 -4.30
N TYR A 87 -6.25 13.19 -4.54
CA TYR A 87 -5.67 13.09 -5.89
C TYR A 87 -6.34 12.00 -6.74
N LEU A 88 -7.04 11.05 -6.10
CA LEU A 88 -7.71 9.95 -6.79
C LEU A 88 -9.17 10.28 -7.12
N LYS A 89 -9.74 11.38 -6.59
CA LYS A 89 -11.14 11.78 -6.85
C LYS A 89 -11.52 11.86 -8.33
N PRO A 90 -10.65 12.35 -9.24
CA PRO A 90 -10.95 12.36 -10.69
C PRO A 90 -10.98 10.96 -11.33
N HIS A 91 -10.53 9.91 -10.62
CA HIS A 91 -10.38 8.54 -11.12
C HIS A 91 -11.20 7.55 -10.25
N PRO A 92 -12.52 7.43 -10.46
CA PRO A 92 -13.41 6.71 -9.55
C PRO A 92 -13.07 5.24 -9.33
N SER A 93 -12.57 4.53 -10.35
CA SER A 93 -12.14 3.13 -10.23
C SER A 93 -10.94 2.98 -9.30
N ILE A 94 -9.95 3.85 -9.45
CA ILE A 94 -8.72 3.88 -8.65
C ILE A 94 -9.04 4.31 -7.22
N LEU A 95 -9.90 5.32 -7.06
CA LEU A 95 -10.38 5.75 -5.76
C LEU A 95 -11.10 4.62 -5.02
N LYS A 96 -11.97 3.88 -5.71
CA LYS A 96 -12.66 2.75 -5.10
C LYS A 96 -11.67 1.68 -4.64
N LEU A 97 -10.67 1.34 -5.45
CA LEU A 97 -9.65 0.37 -5.06
C LEU A 97 -8.83 0.86 -3.86
N PHE A 98 -8.49 2.15 -3.82
CA PHE A 98 -7.83 2.78 -2.68
C PHE A 98 -8.68 2.67 -1.41
N ASP A 99 -9.97 3.00 -1.50
CA ASP A 99 -10.90 2.92 -0.37
C ASP A 99 -11.05 1.46 0.09
N ASP A 100 -11.17 0.50 -0.82
CA ASP A 100 -11.29 -0.93 -0.49
C ASP A 100 -10.05 -1.44 0.28
N ILE A 101 -8.87 -0.89 0.01
CA ILE A 101 -7.61 -1.24 0.69
C ILE A 101 -7.49 -0.55 2.06
N TYR A 102 -7.66 0.78 2.11
CA TYR A 102 -7.33 1.58 3.29
C TYR A 102 -8.53 1.99 4.15
N ILE A 103 -9.70 2.16 3.53
CA ILE A 103 -10.94 2.68 4.14
C ILE A 103 -12.02 1.58 4.03
N ASN A 104 -11.66 0.42 4.56
CA ASN A 104 -12.56 -0.72 4.64
C ASN A 104 -13.47 -0.59 5.88
N LYS A 105 -14.11 -1.68 6.31
CA LYS A 105 -15.09 -1.66 7.41
C LYS A 105 -14.54 -1.24 8.78
N ARG A 106 -13.21 -1.09 8.95
CA ARG A 106 -12.59 -0.62 10.20
C ARG A 106 -12.23 0.88 10.12
N PRO A 107 -12.29 1.63 11.24
CA PRO A 107 -11.86 3.02 11.25
C PRO A 107 -10.40 3.19 10.82
N VAL A 108 -10.11 4.24 10.07
CA VAL A 108 -8.75 4.55 9.56
C VAL A 108 -7.69 4.63 10.68
N PRO A 109 -7.95 5.27 11.85
CA PRO A 109 -7.00 5.28 12.94
C PRO A 109 -6.62 3.88 13.45
N VAL A 110 -7.60 2.96 13.50
CA VAL A 110 -7.37 1.57 13.92
C VAL A 110 -6.47 0.86 12.91
N MET A 111 -6.72 1.05 11.61
CA MET A 111 -5.86 0.53 10.55
C MET A 111 -4.42 1.04 10.68
N ILE A 112 -4.24 2.34 10.94
CA ILE A 112 -2.92 2.96 11.09
C ILE A 112 -2.18 2.41 12.33
N SER A 113 -2.86 2.25 13.46
CA SER A 113 -2.26 1.63 14.65
C SER A 113 -1.83 0.19 14.39
N GLN A 114 -2.64 -0.61 13.70
CA GLN A 114 -2.27 -1.97 13.32
C GLN A 114 -1.06 -2.00 12.38
N LEU A 115 -0.97 -1.04 11.46
CA LEU A 115 0.18 -0.89 10.58
C LEU A 115 1.43 -0.50 11.37
N HIS A 116 1.30 0.41 12.34
CA HIS A 116 2.38 0.77 13.25
C HIS A 116 2.92 -0.46 13.98
N ASP A 117 2.02 -1.26 14.56
CA ASP A 117 2.39 -2.47 15.28
C ASP A 117 3.08 -3.46 14.33
N ALA A 118 2.51 -3.76 13.17
CA ALA A 118 3.10 -4.69 12.20
C ALA A 118 4.50 -4.26 11.71
N MET A 119 4.74 -2.95 11.56
CA MET A 119 6.04 -2.41 11.16
C MET A 119 7.08 -2.45 12.28
N ASN A 120 6.65 -2.40 13.55
CA ASN A 120 7.53 -2.29 14.72
C ASN A 120 7.61 -3.57 15.56
N THR A 121 6.77 -4.58 15.28
CA THR A 121 6.93 -5.92 15.82
C THR A 121 8.23 -6.50 15.29
N LYS A 122 9.29 -6.47 16.12
CA LYS A 122 10.43 -7.37 15.94
C LYS A 122 9.89 -8.79 15.89
N ALA A 123 10.34 -9.57 14.91
CA ALA A 123 10.11 -11.01 14.89
C ALA A 123 10.41 -11.57 16.28
N PRO A 124 9.56 -12.46 16.84
CA PRO A 124 9.90 -13.11 18.10
C PRO A 124 11.28 -13.76 17.93
N SER A 125 12.22 -13.33 18.76
CA SER A 125 13.50 -14.02 18.92
C SER A 125 13.16 -15.45 19.32
N ALA A 126 13.42 -16.39 18.41
CA ALA A 126 13.24 -17.81 18.67
C ALA A 126 14.10 -18.21 19.89
N PRO A 127 13.61 -19.11 20.76
CA PRO A 127 14.36 -19.64 21.90
C PRO A 127 15.61 -20.42 21.46
#